data_AF-A0A967Y082-F1
#
_entry.id   AF-A0A967Y082-F1
#
_cell.length_a   1.000
_cell.length_b   1.000
_cell.length_c   1.000
_cell.angle_alpha   90.00
_cell.angle_beta   90.00
_cell.angle_gamma   90.00
#
_symmetry.space_group_name_H-M   'P 1'
#
loop_
_entity.id
_entity.type
_entity.pdbx_description
1 polymer ?
#
loop_
_entity_poly.entity_id
_entity_poly.type
_entity_poly.pdbx_seq_one_letter_code
_entity_poly.pdbx_strand_id
1 'polypeptide(L)'
;MGEIRSRREPPPFRPVEVVAVTTPNPHVIGITLAGESLEGFDPGLPAASVRLLLPRAHGELEIPTWRGNEFLHADDTRPLLRTLTPLRFDPSGPSLDVEVVLHGSAPLSDWAAGAGVGDRVALSGPGRGYEIDDAGTRFLIAGDESALPAVTTVIPALPAAARVDVLVEVRHDDARRPLPDHPGLRARWLLLADGKEPGEALVAAVTSAEIDADTRVWAAGEAAAVQRIRRHLFG
;
A
#
# COMPACT_ATOMS: atom_id res chain seq x y z
N MET A 1 2.20 14.80 -33.28
CA MET A 1 1.97 15.31 -31.90
C MET A 1 0.83 14.50 -31.34
N GLY A 2 1.12 13.47 -30.54
CA GLY A 2 0.08 12.55 -30.06
C GLY A 2 -0.84 13.27 -29.08
N GLU A 3 -2.15 13.18 -29.28
CA GLU A 3 -3.14 13.69 -28.33
C GLU A 3 -2.87 13.10 -26.94
N ILE A 4 -2.52 13.96 -25.99
CA ILE A 4 -2.43 13.56 -24.59
C ILE A 4 -3.86 13.25 -24.16
N ARG A 5 -4.22 11.96 -24.10
CA ARG A 5 -5.50 11.51 -23.54
C ARG A 5 -5.68 12.14 -22.17
N SER A 6 -6.67 13.03 -22.04
CA SER A 6 -7.05 13.63 -20.77
C SER A 6 -7.38 12.53 -19.77
N ARG A 7 -6.73 12.57 -18.62
CA ARG A 7 -7.01 11.63 -17.54
C ARG A 7 -8.33 12.03 -16.87
N ARG A 8 -9.14 11.04 -16.48
CA ARG A 8 -10.32 11.29 -15.64
C ARG A 8 -9.87 11.92 -14.33
N GLU A 9 -10.60 12.95 -13.90
CA GLU A 9 -10.39 13.58 -12.61
C GLU A 9 -10.49 12.54 -11.47
N PRO A 10 -9.48 12.43 -10.59
CA PRO A 10 -9.52 11.54 -9.43
C PRO A 10 -10.58 11.97 -8.40
N PRO A 11 -10.95 11.10 -7.46
CA PRO A 11 -11.80 11.50 -6.33
C PRO A 11 -11.24 12.73 -5.59
N PRO A 12 -12.11 13.64 -5.11
CA PRO A 12 -11.67 14.83 -4.39
C PRO A 12 -10.92 14.46 -3.10
N PHE A 13 -10.09 15.39 -2.62
CA PHE A 13 -9.41 15.22 -1.35
C PHE A 13 -10.36 15.41 -0.17
N ARG A 14 -10.26 14.52 0.82
CA ARG A 14 -10.95 14.53 2.11
C ARG A 14 -9.94 14.97 3.18
N PRO A 15 -10.05 16.19 3.74
CA PRO A 15 -9.16 16.67 4.81
C PRO A 15 -9.39 15.86 6.09
N VAL A 16 -8.31 15.34 6.67
CA VAL A 16 -8.35 14.50 7.88
C VAL A 16 -7.20 14.89 8.80
N GLU A 17 -7.29 14.45 10.05
CA GLU A 17 -6.27 14.69 11.07
C GLU A 17 -5.75 13.34 11.59
N VAL A 18 -4.47 13.33 11.98
CA VAL A 18 -3.88 12.20 12.70
C VAL A 18 -4.49 12.17 14.10
N VAL A 19 -5.12 11.04 14.46
CA VAL A 19 -5.72 10.85 15.80
C VAL A 19 -5.00 9.80 16.63
N ALA A 20 -4.19 8.96 16.01
CA ALA A 20 -3.28 8.07 16.71
C ALA A 20 -2.04 7.77 15.86
N VAL A 21 -0.92 7.54 16.55
CA VAL A 21 0.35 7.10 15.97
C VAL A 21 0.83 5.90 16.76
N THR A 22 1.23 4.84 16.07
CA THR A 22 1.76 3.62 16.68
C THR A 22 3.05 3.21 15.98
N THR A 23 3.82 2.33 16.62
CA THR A 23 5.05 1.77 16.06
C THR A 23 4.93 0.26 16.09
N PRO A 24 4.29 -0.38 15.07
CA PRO A 24 4.11 -1.83 15.02
C PRO A 24 5.44 -2.59 15.14
N ASN A 25 6.51 -2.04 14.56
CA ASN A 25 7.90 -2.47 14.72
C ASN A 25 8.84 -1.28 14.44
N PRO A 26 10.16 -1.39 14.65
CA PRO A 26 11.10 -0.28 14.47
C PRO A 26 11.16 0.33 13.06
N HIS A 27 10.63 -0.37 12.05
CA HIS A 27 10.71 0.01 10.64
C HIS A 27 9.37 0.50 10.08
N VAL A 28 8.30 0.53 10.89
CA VAL A 28 6.96 0.89 10.44
C VAL A 28 6.31 1.86 11.43
N ILE A 29 5.69 2.91 10.90
CA ILE A 29 4.80 3.80 11.65
C ILE A 29 3.36 3.53 11.22
N GLY A 30 2.50 3.20 12.18
CA GLY A 30 1.05 3.12 12.00
C GLY A 30 0.42 4.48 12.29
N ILE A 31 -0.52 4.90 11.45
CA ILE A 31 -1.19 6.19 11.56
C ILE A 31 -2.69 5.96 11.42
N THR A 32 -3.46 6.42 12.40
CA THR A 32 -4.92 6.47 12.31
C THR A 32 -5.33 7.89 11.93
N LEU A 33 -6.02 8.01 10.79
CA LEU A 33 -6.52 9.26 10.23
C LEU A 33 -8.03 9.35 10.46
N ALA A 34 -8.53 10.46 10.99
CA ALA A 34 -9.97 10.64 11.21
C ALA A 34 -10.45 12.04 10.81
N GLY A 35 -11.76 12.16 10.60
CA GLY A 35 -12.42 13.44 10.33
C GLY A 35 -13.81 13.22 9.73
N GLU A 36 -14.70 14.20 9.89
CA GLU A 36 -16.07 14.15 9.33
C GLU A 36 -16.07 13.94 7.81
N SER A 37 -15.01 14.39 7.13
CA SER A 37 -14.84 14.19 5.70
C SER A 37 -14.68 12.72 5.28
N LEU A 38 -14.46 11.78 6.21
CA LEU A 38 -14.48 10.34 5.96
C LEU A 38 -15.87 9.72 6.02
N GLU A 39 -16.91 10.49 6.32
CA GLU A 39 -18.28 9.99 6.23
C GLU A 39 -18.58 9.47 4.81
N GLY A 40 -19.16 8.26 4.76
CA GLY A 40 -19.44 7.55 3.50
C GLY A 40 -18.19 7.12 2.72
N PHE A 41 -17.00 7.16 3.32
CA PHE A 41 -15.82 6.56 2.72
C PHE A 41 -15.96 5.03 2.68
N ASP A 42 -15.60 4.44 1.55
CA ASP A 42 -15.50 3.01 1.36
C ASP A 42 -14.06 2.72 0.93
N PRO A 43 -13.28 1.89 1.67
CA PRO A 43 -11.91 1.54 1.28
C PRO A 43 -11.86 0.71 -0.01
N GLY A 44 -12.98 0.13 -0.45
CA GLY A 44 -13.08 -0.67 -1.66
C GLY A 44 -12.54 -2.09 -1.50
N LEU A 45 -12.02 -2.63 -2.60
CA LEU A 45 -11.47 -3.99 -2.66
C LEU A 45 -10.16 -4.11 -1.85
N PRO A 46 -9.75 -5.33 -1.45
CA PRO A 46 -8.42 -5.58 -0.88
C PRO A 46 -7.30 -4.99 -1.74
N ALA A 47 -6.18 -4.60 -1.13
CA ALA A 47 -5.07 -3.95 -1.83
C ALA A 47 -5.47 -2.69 -2.62
N ALA A 48 -6.63 -2.08 -2.33
CA ALA A 48 -6.95 -0.75 -2.81
C ALA A 48 -5.95 0.27 -2.27
N SER A 49 -5.94 1.43 -2.87
CA SER A 49 -5.01 2.49 -2.52
C SER A 49 -5.70 3.80 -2.21
N VAL A 50 -5.11 4.59 -1.34
CA VAL A 50 -5.44 6.00 -1.15
C VAL A 50 -4.21 6.83 -1.46
N ARG A 51 -4.43 8.04 -1.96
CA ARG A 51 -3.39 9.05 -2.11
C ARG A 51 -3.43 9.95 -0.89
N LEU A 52 -2.37 9.90 -0.10
CA LEU A 52 -2.11 10.81 0.99
C LEU A 52 -1.45 12.09 0.44
N LEU A 53 -2.06 13.23 0.70
CA LEU A 53 -1.51 14.56 0.51
C LEU A 53 -0.82 14.99 1.80
N LEU A 54 0.49 15.19 1.71
CA LEU A 54 1.30 15.74 2.78
C LEU A 54 1.30 17.28 2.71
N PRO A 55 1.32 17.96 3.87
CA PRO A 55 1.36 19.42 3.92
C PRO A 55 2.72 19.96 3.42
N ARG A 56 2.76 21.21 2.97
CA ARG A 56 4.00 21.86 2.46
C ARG A 56 5.05 22.07 3.55
N ALA A 57 4.55 22.41 4.73
CA ALA A 57 5.26 22.55 5.98
C ALA A 57 4.32 22.09 7.11
N HIS A 58 4.84 21.83 8.31
CA HIS A 58 4.00 21.43 9.44
C HIS A 58 2.83 22.40 9.64
N GLY A 59 1.60 21.90 9.51
CA GLY A 59 0.35 22.66 9.71
C GLY A 59 -0.22 23.38 8.47
N GLU A 60 0.52 23.49 7.36
CA GLU A 60 0.06 24.16 6.13
C GLU A 60 -0.43 23.15 5.09
N LEU A 61 -1.64 22.62 5.31
CA LEU A 61 -2.32 21.77 4.34
C LEU A 61 -3.02 22.62 3.27
N GLU A 62 -2.46 22.65 2.06
CA GLU A 62 -3.08 23.28 0.89
C GLU A 62 -3.63 22.19 -0.05
N ILE A 63 -4.95 22.18 -0.27
CA ILE A 63 -5.58 21.23 -1.19
C ILE A 63 -5.32 21.66 -2.64
N PRO A 64 -4.64 20.85 -3.46
CA PRO A 64 -4.34 21.18 -4.84
C PRO A 64 -5.58 21.02 -5.72
N THR A 65 -5.61 21.75 -6.84
CA THR A 65 -6.69 21.68 -7.84
C THR A 65 -6.30 20.76 -8.99
N TRP A 66 -7.26 19.98 -9.49
CA TRP A 66 -7.07 19.20 -10.72
C TRP A 66 -7.00 20.13 -11.94
N ARG A 67 -5.91 20.07 -12.69
CA ARG A 67 -5.67 20.87 -13.91
C ARG A 67 -5.74 20.02 -15.18
N GLY A 68 -6.62 19.01 -15.19
CA GLY A 68 -6.90 18.16 -16.36
C GLY A 68 -6.02 16.93 -16.50
N ASN A 69 -4.76 16.97 -16.05
CA ASN A 69 -3.84 15.82 -16.10
C ASN A 69 -3.07 15.56 -14.78
N GLU A 70 -2.97 16.57 -13.93
CA GLU A 70 -2.29 16.52 -12.65
C GLU A 70 -2.95 17.46 -11.63
N PHE A 71 -2.64 17.23 -10.35
CA PHE A 71 -2.98 18.15 -9.28
C PHE A 71 -1.87 19.19 -9.14
N LEU A 72 -2.23 20.47 -9.06
CA LEU A 72 -1.30 21.58 -8.83
C LEU A 72 -1.80 22.46 -7.69
N HIS A 73 -0.86 23.02 -6.93
CA HIS A 73 -1.10 24.11 -5.99
C HIS A 73 -1.46 25.41 -6.73
N ALA A 74 -1.85 26.44 -5.97
CA ALA A 74 -2.17 27.75 -6.56
C ALA A 74 -0.97 28.41 -7.27
N ASP A 75 0.25 28.09 -6.84
CA ASP A 75 1.52 28.54 -7.42
C ASP A 75 2.03 27.64 -8.57
N ASP A 76 1.17 26.78 -9.11
CA ASP A 76 1.47 25.80 -10.18
C ASP A 76 2.55 24.76 -9.83
N THR A 77 2.92 24.62 -8.56
CA THR A 77 3.84 23.56 -8.12
C THR A 77 3.11 22.26 -7.79
N ARG A 78 3.85 21.14 -7.78
CA ARG A 78 3.28 19.80 -7.57
C ARG A 78 3.10 19.49 -6.08
N PRO A 79 1.94 18.94 -5.68
CA PRO A 79 1.73 18.46 -4.32
C PRO A 79 2.54 17.21 -4.03
N LEU A 80 2.89 17.06 -2.75
CA LEU A 80 3.55 15.86 -2.26
C LEU A 80 2.51 14.76 -2.01
N LEU A 81 2.23 13.97 -3.05
CA LEU A 81 1.30 12.85 -3.00
C LEU A 81 2.02 11.51 -2.83
N ARG A 82 1.48 10.65 -1.97
CA ARG A 82 1.99 9.30 -1.75
C ARG A 82 0.85 8.30 -1.73
N THR A 83 1.08 7.14 -2.33
CA THR A 83 0.09 6.06 -2.37
C THR A 83 0.30 5.16 -1.17
N LEU A 84 -0.76 4.94 -0.39
CA LEU A 84 -0.79 4.04 0.75
C LEU A 84 -1.94 3.04 0.59
N THR A 85 -1.88 1.94 1.32
CA THR A 85 -2.97 0.97 1.39
C THR A 85 -3.81 1.24 2.65
N PRO A 86 -5.14 1.42 2.53
CA PRO A 86 -6.07 1.35 3.66
C PRO A 86 -5.98 0.00 4.37
N LEU A 87 -5.69 -0.02 5.68
CA LEU A 87 -5.63 -1.27 6.45
C LEU A 87 -6.97 -1.63 7.07
N ARG A 88 -7.56 -0.67 7.77
CA ARG A 88 -8.81 -0.83 8.49
C ARG A 88 -9.57 0.49 8.44
N PHE A 89 -10.84 0.42 8.09
CA PHE A 89 -11.74 1.55 8.16
C PHE A 89 -12.80 1.26 9.23
N ASP A 90 -12.96 2.16 10.19
CA ASP A 90 -14.03 2.12 11.18
C ASP A 90 -15.10 3.15 10.81
N PRO A 91 -16.28 2.74 10.33
CA PRO A 91 -17.33 3.68 9.96
C PRO A 91 -18.09 4.27 11.17
N SER A 92 -17.95 3.71 12.38
CA SER A 92 -18.67 4.16 13.58
C SER A 92 -18.05 5.41 14.19
N GLY A 93 -16.72 5.46 14.19
CA GLY A 93 -15.93 6.68 14.35
C GLY A 93 -15.04 6.82 13.11
N PRO A 94 -15.54 7.46 12.02
CA PRO A 94 -14.91 7.48 10.70
C PRO A 94 -13.40 7.71 10.77
N SER A 95 -12.66 6.61 10.71
CA SER A 95 -11.22 6.59 10.85
C SER A 95 -10.61 5.51 9.97
N LEU A 96 -9.43 5.82 9.44
CA LEU A 96 -8.68 4.98 8.53
C LEU A 96 -7.27 4.75 9.06
N ASP A 97 -6.94 3.49 9.27
CA ASP A 97 -5.60 3.05 9.60
C ASP A 97 -4.77 2.90 8.32
N VAL A 98 -3.57 3.47 8.31
CA VAL A 98 -2.54 3.29 7.28
C VAL A 98 -1.19 3.03 7.93
N GLU A 99 -0.27 2.41 7.19
CA GLU A 99 1.09 2.16 7.64
C GLU A 99 2.10 2.73 6.66
N VAL A 100 3.20 3.24 7.20
CA VAL A 100 4.34 3.76 6.45
C VAL A 100 5.57 2.96 6.84
N VAL A 101 6.18 2.31 5.87
CA VAL A 101 7.51 1.70 6.03
C VAL A 101 8.56 2.81 5.98
N LEU A 102 9.40 2.87 7.01
CA LEU A 102 10.50 3.81 7.12
C LEU A 102 11.68 3.29 6.30
N HIS A 103 12.05 4.03 5.26
CA HIS A 103 13.28 3.76 4.52
C HIS A 103 13.91 5.04 3.98
N GLY A 104 15.22 5.18 4.19
CA GLY A 104 16.01 6.33 3.74
C GLY A 104 15.47 7.67 4.23
N SER A 105 16.01 8.77 3.68
CA SER A 105 15.34 10.07 3.74
C SER A 105 14.43 10.18 2.53
N ALA A 106 13.14 10.00 2.78
CA ALA A 106 12.11 10.13 1.79
C ALA A 106 10.98 10.96 2.41
N PRO A 107 10.32 11.87 1.67
CA PRO A 107 9.36 12.79 2.28
C PRO A 107 8.21 12.12 3.07
N LEU A 108 7.81 10.91 2.68
CA LEU A 108 6.81 10.14 3.42
C LEU A 108 7.37 9.57 4.73
N SER A 109 8.56 8.97 4.69
CA SER A 109 9.26 8.43 5.86
C SER A 109 9.54 9.54 6.86
N ASP A 110 10.05 10.68 6.38
CA ASP A 110 10.41 11.84 7.20
C ASP A 110 9.17 12.44 7.87
N TRP A 111 8.06 12.58 7.13
CA TRP A 111 6.79 13.02 7.71
C TRP A 111 6.24 12.01 8.72
N ALA A 112 6.20 10.72 8.39
CA ALA A 112 5.64 9.70 9.28
C ALA A 112 6.43 9.56 10.58
N ALA A 113 7.76 9.66 10.52
CA ALA A 113 8.63 9.64 11.70
C ALA A 113 8.42 10.85 12.63
N GLY A 114 7.98 11.99 12.07
CA GLY A 114 7.66 13.20 12.83
C GLY A 114 6.17 13.42 13.09
N ALA A 115 5.30 12.50 12.67
CA ALA A 115 3.85 12.68 12.74
C ALA A 115 3.35 12.68 14.19
N GLY A 116 2.49 13.63 14.51
CA GLY A 116 1.85 13.77 15.81
C GLY A 116 0.33 13.86 15.71
N VAL A 117 -0.36 13.58 16.82
CA VAL A 117 -1.80 13.79 16.91
C VAL A 117 -2.15 15.26 16.64
N GLY A 118 -3.13 15.49 15.77
CA GLY A 118 -3.55 16.82 15.29
C GLY A 118 -2.90 17.23 13.96
N ASP A 119 -1.92 16.49 13.46
CA ASP A 119 -1.34 16.78 12.14
C ASP A 119 -2.38 16.63 11.03
N ARG A 120 -2.43 17.63 10.15
CA ARG A 120 -3.41 17.72 9.06
C ARG A 120 -2.85 17.17 7.76
N VAL A 121 -3.62 16.29 7.12
CA VAL A 121 -3.36 15.70 5.81
C VAL A 121 -4.65 15.61 5.01
N ALA A 122 -4.58 15.18 3.75
CA ALA A 122 -5.81 14.84 3.01
C ALA A 122 -5.69 13.51 2.26
N LEU A 123 -6.81 12.83 2.09
CA LEU A 123 -6.89 11.56 1.38
C LEU A 123 -7.70 11.71 0.09
N SER A 124 -7.21 11.16 -1.01
CA SER A 124 -7.97 10.98 -2.25
C SER A 124 -8.04 9.50 -2.60
N GLY A 125 -9.23 8.99 -2.92
CA GLY A 125 -9.43 7.59 -3.23
C GLY A 125 -10.84 7.08 -2.87
N PRO A 126 -11.02 5.76 -2.79
CA PRO A 126 -10.00 4.74 -3.08
C PRO A 126 -9.65 4.66 -4.58
N GLY A 127 -8.46 4.17 -4.87
CA GLY A 127 -8.02 3.72 -6.19
C GLY A 127 -8.49 2.28 -6.47
N ARG A 128 -7.91 1.66 -7.50
CA ARG A 128 -8.17 0.25 -7.80
C ARG A 128 -7.59 -0.64 -6.69
N GLY A 129 -8.33 -1.66 -6.29
CA GLY A 129 -7.83 -2.78 -5.51
C GLY A 129 -7.70 -4.06 -6.34
N TYR A 130 -7.41 -5.16 -5.66
CA TYR A 130 -7.31 -6.50 -6.20
C TYR A 130 -8.68 -7.19 -6.18
N GLU A 131 -9.17 -7.52 -7.36
CA GLU A 131 -10.37 -8.33 -7.53
C GLU A 131 -9.99 -9.81 -7.40
N ILE A 132 -10.51 -10.46 -6.36
CA ILE A 132 -10.24 -11.87 -6.09
C ILE A 132 -11.01 -12.74 -7.07
N ASP A 133 -10.33 -13.71 -7.68
CA ASP A 133 -10.99 -14.77 -8.43
C ASP A 133 -11.49 -15.83 -7.45
N ASP A 134 -12.79 -15.78 -7.12
CA ASP A 134 -13.42 -16.71 -6.17
C ASP A 134 -13.38 -18.18 -6.63
N ALA A 135 -13.13 -18.45 -7.92
CA ALA A 135 -12.94 -19.80 -8.43
C ALA A 135 -11.48 -20.30 -8.28
N GLY A 136 -10.57 -19.44 -7.85
CA GLY A 136 -9.17 -19.77 -7.63
C GLY A 136 -8.98 -20.77 -6.49
N THR A 137 -8.20 -21.82 -6.74
CA THR A 137 -7.89 -22.86 -5.72
C THR A 137 -6.47 -22.74 -5.17
N ARG A 138 -5.60 -21.97 -5.84
CA ARG A 138 -4.22 -21.68 -5.45
C ARG A 138 -3.91 -20.21 -5.64
N PHE A 139 -3.36 -19.58 -4.62
CA PHE A 139 -2.92 -18.19 -4.64
C PHE A 139 -1.47 -18.10 -4.21
N LEU A 140 -0.68 -17.34 -4.98
CA LEU A 140 0.66 -16.90 -4.60
C LEU A 140 0.62 -15.38 -4.41
N ILE A 141 0.77 -14.93 -3.16
CA ILE A 141 0.80 -13.51 -2.79
C ILE A 141 2.25 -13.16 -2.47
N ALA A 142 2.86 -12.28 -3.26
CA ALA A 142 4.27 -11.90 -3.12
C ALA A 142 4.42 -10.40 -2.85
N GLY A 143 5.26 -10.03 -1.89
CA GLY A 143 5.62 -8.62 -1.74
C GLY A 143 6.79 -8.35 -0.81
N ASP A 144 7.11 -7.08 -0.63
CA ASP A 144 8.08 -6.60 0.36
C ASP A 144 7.36 -5.90 1.53
N GLU A 145 8.13 -5.28 2.43
CA GLU A 145 7.58 -4.56 3.59
C GLU A 145 6.53 -3.51 3.19
N SER A 146 6.71 -2.83 2.06
CA SER A 146 5.78 -1.78 1.60
C SER A 146 4.45 -2.35 1.11
N ALA A 147 4.44 -3.62 0.71
CA ALA A 147 3.25 -4.34 0.28
C ALA A 147 2.53 -5.06 1.43
N LEU A 148 3.14 -5.16 2.62
CA LEU A 148 2.54 -5.84 3.77
C LEU A 148 1.14 -5.33 4.11
N PRO A 149 0.83 -4.02 4.09
CA PRO A 149 -0.53 -3.56 4.29
C PRO A 149 -1.54 -4.18 3.31
N ALA A 150 -1.20 -4.21 2.03
CA ALA A 150 -2.04 -4.84 1.01
C ALA A 150 -2.17 -6.35 1.24
N VAL A 151 -1.07 -7.05 1.52
CA VAL A 151 -1.08 -8.49 1.86
C VAL A 151 -2.04 -8.77 3.02
N THR A 152 -2.04 -7.93 4.06
CA THR A 152 -2.93 -8.10 5.22
C THR A 152 -4.42 -7.87 4.90
N THR A 153 -4.74 -7.09 3.86
CA THR A 153 -6.13 -6.97 3.39
C THR A 153 -6.53 -8.09 2.44
N VAL A 154 -5.58 -8.65 1.68
CA VAL A 154 -5.84 -9.70 0.68
C VAL A 154 -6.10 -11.04 1.33
N ILE A 155 -5.27 -11.46 2.30
CA ILE A 155 -5.38 -12.78 2.96
C ILE A 155 -6.82 -13.10 3.44
N PRO A 156 -7.51 -12.23 4.22
CA PRO A 156 -8.85 -12.53 4.71
C PRO A 156 -9.93 -12.52 3.62
N ALA A 157 -9.64 -11.96 2.44
CA ALA A 157 -10.58 -11.91 1.32
C ALA A 157 -10.46 -13.14 0.38
N LEU A 158 -9.47 -13.99 0.59
CA LEU A 158 -9.29 -15.20 -0.22
C LEU A 158 -10.31 -16.29 0.15
N PRO A 159 -10.70 -17.16 -0.80
CA PRO A 159 -11.59 -18.28 -0.50
C PRO A 159 -11.00 -19.21 0.55
N ALA A 160 -11.76 -19.52 1.60
CA ALA A 160 -11.28 -20.34 2.72
C ALA A 160 -10.77 -21.75 2.32
N ALA A 161 -11.22 -22.30 1.19
CA ALA A 161 -10.77 -23.59 0.68
C ALA A 161 -9.45 -23.50 -0.12
N ALA A 162 -8.99 -22.30 -0.45
CA ALA A 162 -7.83 -22.11 -1.31
C ALA A 162 -6.52 -22.40 -0.56
N ARG A 163 -5.53 -22.90 -1.30
CA ARG A 163 -4.15 -22.93 -0.85
C ARG A 163 -3.54 -21.55 -1.08
N VAL A 164 -2.91 -20.98 -0.07
CA VAL A 164 -2.39 -19.61 -0.11
C VAL A 164 -0.94 -19.62 0.31
N ASP A 165 -0.03 -19.45 -0.65
CA ASP A 165 1.39 -19.25 -0.38
C ASP A 165 1.68 -17.75 -0.35
N VAL A 166 2.22 -17.26 0.77
CA VAL A 166 2.58 -15.84 0.95
C VAL A 166 4.09 -15.73 1.05
N LEU A 167 4.70 -14.92 0.18
CA LEU A 167 6.12 -14.63 0.17
C LEU A 167 6.31 -13.16 0.53
N VAL A 168 6.97 -12.88 1.65
CA VAL A 168 7.27 -11.51 2.06
C VAL A 168 8.76 -11.33 2.20
N GLU A 169 9.35 -10.43 1.42
CA GLU A 169 10.71 -9.96 1.63
C GLU A 169 10.75 -8.89 2.73
N VAL A 170 11.71 -9.04 3.64
CA VAL A 170 12.05 -8.05 4.67
C VAL A 170 13.54 -7.77 4.65
N ARG A 171 13.92 -6.51 4.89
CA ARG A 171 15.33 -6.11 5.08
C ARG A 171 15.85 -6.50 6.44
N HIS A 172 14.98 -6.47 7.45
CA HIS A 172 15.34 -6.76 8.83
C HIS A 172 14.44 -7.85 9.39
N ASP A 173 15.02 -8.75 10.19
CA ASP A 173 14.29 -9.89 10.77
C ASP A 173 13.17 -9.43 11.72
N ASP A 174 13.36 -8.31 12.41
CA ASP A 174 12.40 -7.66 13.31
C ASP A 174 11.30 -6.85 12.59
N ALA A 175 11.32 -6.78 11.25
CA ALA A 175 10.20 -6.27 10.47
C ALA A 175 9.08 -7.31 10.29
N ARG A 176 9.34 -8.60 10.61
CA ARG A 176 8.35 -9.67 10.55
C ARG A 176 7.21 -9.41 11.53
N ARG A 177 5.99 -9.79 11.13
CA ARG A 177 4.79 -9.62 11.96
C ARG A 177 3.80 -10.77 11.76
N PRO A 178 2.86 -10.98 12.69
CA PRO A 178 1.73 -11.86 12.45
C PRO A 178 0.97 -11.43 11.19
N LEU A 179 0.63 -12.41 10.35
CA LEU A 179 -0.31 -12.22 9.24
C LEU A 179 -1.71 -12.63 9.68
N PRO A 180 -2.78 -12.10 9.06
CA PRO A 180 -4.14 -12.56 9.30
C PRO A 180 -4.28 -14.07 9.12
N ASP A 181 -5.13 -14.68 9.93
CA ASP A 181 -5.38 -16.11 9.84
C ASP A 181 -6.11 -16.46 8.54
N HIS A 182 -5.68 -17.55 7.90
CA HIS A 182 -6.40 -18.19 6.81
C HIS A 182 -6.06 -19.69 6.82
N PRO A 183 -7.04 -20.61 6.72
CA PRO A 183 -6.83 -22.05 6.93
C PRO A 183 -5.86 -22.69 5.93
N GLY A 184 -5.76 -22.14 4.72
CA GLY A 184 -4.83 -22.60 3.68
C GLY A 184 -3.49 -21.84 3.63
N LEU A 185 -3.21 -20.94 4.59
CA LEU A 185 -2.05 -20.05 4.57
C LEU A 185 -0.73 -20.78 4.84
N ARG A 186 0.26 -20.49 4.01
CA ARG A 186 1.68 -20.84 4.21
C ARG A 186 2.53 -19.61 3.94
N ALA A 187 3.02 -18.99 5.00
CA ALA A 187 3.86 -17.80 4.89
C ALA A 187 5.35 -18.16 4.90
N ARG A 188 6.12 -17.54 4.00
CA ARG A 188 7.59 -17.56 4.02
C ARG A 188 8.10 -16.12 4.06
N TRP A 189 8.87 -15.83 5.09
CA TRP A 189 9.61 -14.57 5.21
C TRP A 189 10.99 -14.74 4.60
N LEU A 190 11.33 -13.85 3.67
CA LEU A 190 12.58 -13.85 2.92
C LEU A 190 13.43 -12.70 3.47
N LEU A 191 14.53 -13.01 4.13
CA LEU A 191 15.45 -11.97 4.58
C LEU A 191 16.32 -11.53 3.40
N LEU A 192 16.31 -10.23 3.08
CA LEU A 192 17.21 -9.67 2.09
C LEU A 192 18.64 -9.72 2.64
N ALA A 193 19.54 -10.38 1.92
CA ALA A 193 20.94 -10.48 2.32
C ALA A 193 21.67 -9.13 2.17
N ASP A 194 22.68 -8.90 3.02
CA ASP A 194 23.47 -7.68 2.98
C ASP A 194 24.07 -7.42 1.60
N GLY A 195 24.00 -6.16 1.14
CA GLY A 195 24.51 -5.72 -0.15
C GLY A 195 23.69 -6.19 -1.36
N LYS A 196 22.51 -6.78 -1.15
CA LYS A 196 21.57 -7.12 -2.23
C LYS A 196 20.60 -5.98 -2.51
N GLU A 197 20.10 -5.96 -3.73
CA GLU A 197 19.12 -4.98 -4.16
C GLU A 197 17.72 -5.33 -3.63
N PRO A 198 16.90 -4.32 -3.25
CA PRO A 198 15.54 -4.58 -2.81
C PRO A 198 14.73 -5.41 -3.82
N GLY A 199 13.98 -6.38 -3.31
CA GLY A 199 13.19 -7.35 -4.05
C GLY A 199 13.99 -8.47 -4.72
N GLU A 200 15.32 -8.56 -4.54
CA GLU A 200 16.12 -9.64 -5.11
C GLU A 200 15.74 -11.02 -4.54
N ALA A 201 15.52 -11.13 -3.23
CA ALA A 201 15.12 -12.39 -2.61
C ALA A 201 13.69 -12.77 -3.00
N LEU A 202 12.79 -11.78 -3.11
CA LEU A 202 11.42 -11.96 -3.59
C LEU A 202 11.38 -12.50 -5.02
N VAL A 203 12.14 -11.90 -5.93
CA VAL A 203 12.23 -12.33 -7.34
C VAL A 203 12.75 -13.77 -7.41
N ALA A 204 13.80 -14.12 -6.65
CA ALA A 204 14.34 -15.47 -6.62
C ALA A 204 13.31 -16.50 -6.08
N ALA A 205 12.57 -16.13 -5.05
CA ALA A 205 11.56 -17.00 -4.44
C ALA A 205 10.34 -17.22 -5.36
N VAL A 206 9.92 -16.18 -6.09
CA VAL A 206 8.82 -16.31 -7.07
C VAL A 206 9.28 -17.12 -8.30
N THR A 207 10.49 -16.89 -8.79
CA THR A 207 11.05 -17.61 -9.96
C THR A 207 11.27 -19.10 -9.69
N SER A 208 11.46 -19.48 -8.42
CA SER A 208 11.61 -20.88 -8.00
C SER A 208 10.30 -21.52 -7.51
N ALA A 209 9.20 -20.76 -7.48
CA ALA A 209 7.91 -21.28 -7.05
C ALA A 209 7.31 -22.20 -8.12
N GLU A 210 6.62 -23.26 -7.69
CA GLU A 210 5.81 -24.09 -8.57
C GLU A 210 4.51 -23.34 -8.90
N ILE A 211 4.46 -22.75 -10.09
CA ILE A 211 3.30 -21.99 -10.58
C ILE A 211 2.70 -22.74 -11.77
N ASP A 212 1.47 -23.21 -11.60
CA ASP A 212 0.68 -23.86 -12.65
C ASP A 212 -0.40 -22.91 -13.21
N ALA A 213 -1.16 -23.37 -14.21
CA ALA A 213 -2.20 -22.56 -14.86
C ALA A 213 -3.36 -22.17 -13.92
N ASP A 214 -3.54 -22.89 -12.81
CA ASP A 214 -4.60 -22.66 -11.84
C ASP A 214 -4.18 -21.68 -10.73
N THR A 215 -2.89 -21.34 -10.68
CA THR A 215 -2.33 -20.45 -9.67
C THR A 215 -2.59 -18.99 -10.01
N ARG A 216 -3.25 -18.26 -9.10
CA ARG A 216 -3.42 -16.82 -9.18
C ARG A 216 -2.27 -16.13 -8.45
N VAL A 217 -1.55 -15.29 -9.18
CA VAL A 217 -0.40 -14.56 -8.62
C VAL A 217 -0.76 -13.10 -8.43
N TRP A 218 -0.55 -12.61 -7.21
CA TRP A 218 -0.58 -11.19 -6.89
C TRP A 218 0.79 -10.76 -6.38
N ALA A 219 1.36 -9.69 -6.93
CA ALA A 219 2.67 -9.20 -6.54
C ALA A 219 2.70 -7.66 -6.44
N ALA A 220 3.25 -7.14 -5.35
CA ALA A 220 3.46 -5.70 -5.14
C ALA A 220 4.74 -5.44 -4.33
N GLY A 221 5.31 -4.25 -4.44
CA GLY A 221 6.56 -3.88 -3.77
C GLY A 221 7.44 -3.04 -4.68
N GLU A 222 8.76 -3.18 -4.53
CA GLU A 222 9.75 -2.48 -5.35
C GLU A 222 9.49 -2.69 -6.86
N ALA A 223 9.49 -1.58 -7.59
CA ALA A 223 9.01 -1.52 -8.96
C ALA A 223 9.85 -2.37 -9.93
N ALA A 224 11.18 -2.35 -9.82
CA ALA A 224 12.06 -3.17 -10.66
C ALA A 224 11.91 -4.68 -10.34
N ALA A 225 11.69 -5.06 -9.09
CA ALA A 225 11.40 -6.42 -8.67
C ALA A 225 10.07 -6.92 -9.24
N VAL A 226 8.98 -6.14 -9.11
CA VAL A 226 7.67 -6.48 -9.70
C VAL A 226 7.75 -6.56 -11.23
N GLN A 227 8.52 -5.69 -11.89
CA GLN A 227 8.74 -5.78 -13.33
C GLN A 227 9.50 -7.06 -13.74
N ARG A 228 10.49 -7.49 -12.95
CA ARG A 228 11.21 -8.76 -13.16
C ARG A 228 10.29 -9.96 -12.97
N ILE A 229 9.49 -9.98 -11.90
CA ILE A 229 8.47 -11.01 -11.66
C ILE A 229 7.49 -11.09 -12.83
N ARG A 230 6.92 -9.97 -13.24
CA ARG A 230 5.99 -9.93 -14.37
C ARG A 230 6.61 -10.46 -15.67
N ARG A 231 7.88 -10.13 -15.94
CA ARG A 231 8.60 -10.64 -17.11
C ARG A 231 8.83 -12.14 -17.04
N HIS A 232 9.09 -12.69 -15.87
CA HIS A 232 9.23 -14.14 -15.70
C HIS A 232 7.91 -14.88 -15.95
N LEU A 233 6.80 -14.34 -15.46
CA LEU A 233 5.48 -14.99 -15.53
C LEU A 233 4.80 -14.90 -16.91
N PHE A 234 5.08 -13.86 -17.69
CA PHE A 234 4.36 -13.55 -18.93
C PHE A 234 5.27 -13.22 -20.13
N GLY A 235 6.58 -13.31 -19.96
CA GLY A 235 7.58 -12.99 -20.99
C GLY A 235 8.04 -14.19 -21.80
#